data_AF-A0A3M8FWG8-F1
#
_entry.id   AF-A0A3M8FWG8-F1
#
_cell.length_a   1.000
_cell.length_b   1.000
_cell.length_c   1.000
_cell.angle_alpha   90.00
_cell.angle_beta   90.00
_cell.angle_gamma   90.00
#
_symmetry.space_group_name_H-M   'P 1'
#
loop_
_entity.id
_entity.type
_entity.pdbx_description
1 polymer ?
#
loop_
_entity_poly.entity_id
_entity_poly.type
_entity_poly.pdbx_seq_one_letter_code
_entity_poly.pdbx_strand_id
1 'polypeptide(L)'
;MVKLYFIFVLVAMTAIIVASRWLPIWGACMVIPASLLFFLWFGLAVIRSWTRVLYKASLEDQSIVLRGASVVVHSVETCEAPEELQGLEEEDESNPYIPTRFVRVEMSVHPDPESEIHSRESVEEMGGRWFAHGFTLAEPSAEGELEKPDAFALLKRVPAMVYEAERVDGEPAEPDDDDNLVIEGPARIRLLFGVPSGLPDELAIRYQLLEFSRITLPPADAVQRLT
;
A
#
# COMPACT_ATOMS: atom_id res chain seq x y z
N MET A 1 19.19 15.24 -0.97
CA MET A 1 19.51 14.92 -2.38
C MET A 1 18.91 15.89 -3.39
N VAL A 2 17.68 16.38 -3.18
CA VAL A 2 16.97 17.31 -4.10
C VAL A 2 17.80 18.53 -4.53
N LYS A 3 18.46 19.18 -3.56
CA LYS A 3 19.33 20.35 -3.80
C LYS A 3 20.51 20.03 -4.74
N LEU A 4 21.11 18.85 -4.62
CA LEU A 4 22.26 18.44 -5.44
C LEU A 4 21.83 18.21 -6.90
N TYR A 5 20.62 17.67 -7.10
CA TYR A 5 20.06 17.41 -8.42
C TYR A 5 19.70 18.71 -9.15
N PHE A 6 19.07 19.65 -8.44
CA PHE A 6 18.78 20.98 -8.99
C PHE A 6 20.05 21.71 -9.40
N ILE A 7 21.11 21.65 -8.58
CA ILE A 7 22.42 22.21 -8.91
C ILE A 7 22.99 21.54 -10.17
N PHE A 8 22.92 20.20 -10.29
CA PHE A 8 23.41 19.49 -11.46
C PHE A 8 22.67 19.90 -12.75
N VAL A 9 21.33 19.96 -12.72
CA VAL A 9 20.51 20.40 -13.87
C VAL A 9 20.86 21.84 -14.26
N LEU A 10 21.02 22.73 -13.28
CA LEU A 10 21.35 24.13 -13.51
C LEU A 10 22.76 24.28 -14.12
N VAL A 11 23.74 23.51 -13.63
CA VAL A 11 25.09 23.46 -14.20
C VAL A 11 25.06 22.91 -15.64
N ALA A 12 24.33 21.83 -15.89
CA ALA A 12 24.19 21.25 -17.22
C ALA A 12 23.54 22.21 -18.23
N MET A 13 22.45 22.88 -17.83
CA MET A 13 21.82 23.91 -18.67
C MET A 13 22.78 25.07 -18.96
N THR A 14 23.50 25.55 -17.95
CA THR A 14 24.48 26.63 -18.12
C THR A 14 25.60 26.21 -19.08
N ALA A 15 26.11 24.99 -18.95
CA ALA A 15 27.14 24.44 -19.83
C ALA A 15 26.68 24.35 -21.29
N ILE A 16 25.42 23.94 -21.54
CA ILE A 16 24.83 23.89 -22.88
C ILE A 16 24.71 25.30 -23.48
N ILE A 17 24.24 26.27 -22.69
CA ILE A 17 24.10 27.67 -23.13
C ILE A 17 25.47 28.24 -23.50
N VAL A 18 26.49 28.02 -22.67
CA VAL A 18 27.86 28.50 -22.95
C VAL A 18 28.44 27.79 -24.17
N ALA A 19 28.33 26.47 -24.27
CA ALA A 19 28.84 25.70 -25.40
C ALA A 19 28.22 26.12 -26.74
N SER A 20 26.92 26.42 -26.76
CA SER A 20 26.22 26.82 -27.99
C SER A 20 26.74 28.13 -28.59
N ARG A 21 27.38 29.01 -27.81
CA ARG A 21 27.99 30.26 -28.33
C ARG A 21 29.28 30.03 -29.10
N TRP A 22 29.97 28.93 -28.85
CA TRP A 22 31.31 28.66 -29.41
C TRP A 22 31.31 27.54 -30.45
N LEU A 23 30.19 26.82 -30.59
CA LEU A 23 30.04 25.73 -31.54
C LEU A 23 29.63 26.25 -32.93
N PRO A 24 30.24 25.77 -34.02
CA PRO A 24 29.70 25.98 -35.36
C PRO A 24 28.30 25.37 -35.48
N ILE A 25 27.48 25.88 -36.41
CA ILE A 25 26.06 25.52 -36.57
C ILE A 25 25.84 23.99 -36.62
N TRP A 26 26.70 23.24 -37.30
CA TRP A 26 26.62 21.78 -37.34
C TRP A 26 26.76 21.10 -35.97
N GLY A 27 27.62 21.66 -35.10
CA GLY A 27 27.75 21.22 -33.72
C GLY A 27 26.49 21.53 -32.90
N ALA A 28 25.90 22.72 -33.09
CA ALA A 28 24.62 23.06 -32.46
C ALA A 28 23.50 22.11 -32.89
N CYS A 29 23.43 21.75 -34.18
CA CYS A 29 22.46 20.79 -34.70
C CYS A 29 22.56 19.39 -34.08
N MET A 30 23.75 18.98 -33.61
CA MET A 30 23.94 17.69 -32.92
C MET A 30 23.71 17.78 -31.40
N VAL A 31 24.20 18.85 -30.77
CA VAL A 31 24.17 19.01 -29.31
C VAL A 31 22.74 19.22 -28.80
N ILE A 32 21.90 19.98 -29.51
CA ILE A 32 20.52 20.25 -29.09
C ILE A 32 19.69 18.94 -29.00
N PRO A 33 19.56 18.11 -30.05
CA PRO A 33 18.79 16.88 -29.97
C PRO A 33 19.41 15.85 -29.01
N ALA A 34 20.75 15.75 -28.95
CA ALA A 34 21.41 14.88 -27.97
C ALA A 34 21.10 15.29 -26.53
N SER A 35 21.10 16.60 -26.24
CA SER A 35 20.73 17.12 -24.92
C SER A 35 19.26 16.85 -24.60
N LEU A 36 18.36 17.07 -25.57
CA LEU A 36 16.94 16.76 -25.40
C LEU A 36 16.70 15.28 -25.10
N LEU A 37 17.34 14.37 -25.84
CA LEU A 37 17.27 12.93 -25.59
C LEU A 37 17.84 12.56 -24.22
N PHE A 38 18.98 13.16 -23.84
CA PHE A 38 19.56 12.97 -22.51
C PHE A 38 18.60 13.42 -21.41
N PHE A 39 18.03 14.62 -21.49
CA PHE A 39 17.08 15.12 -20.50
C PHE A 39 15.79 14.31 -20.47
N LEU A 40 15.30 13.82 -21.60
CA LEU A 40 14.12 12.95 -21.66
C LEU A 40 14.39 11.62 -20.96
N TRP A 41 15.51 10.96 -21.30
CA TRP A 41 15.88 9.68 -20.71
C TRP A 41 16.20 9.82 -19.21
N PHE A 42 17.01 10.80 -18.84
CA PHE A 42 17.41 11.07 -17.46
C PHE A 42 16.22 11.53 -16.61
N GLY A 43 15.38 12.42 -17.16
CA GLY A 43 14.15 12.86 -16.52
C GLY A 43 13.21 11.69 -16.23
N LEU A 44 13.02 10.78 -17.19
CA LEU A 44 12.20 9.59 -16.99
C LEU A 44 12.79 8.63 -15.94
N ALA A 45 14.10 8.45 -15.93
CA ALA A 45 14.79 7.64 -14.92
C ALA A 45 14.61 8.23 -13.51
N VAL A 46 14.70 9.55 -13.40
CA VAL A 46 14.55 10.24 -12.12
C VAL A 46 13.11 10.28 -11.67
N ILE A 47 12.14 10.56 -12.55
CA ILE A 47 10.71 10.44 -12.21
C ILE A 47 10.43 9.03 -11.66
N ARG A 48 10.89 7.97 -12.34
CA ARG A 48 10.72 6.59 -11.86
C ARG A 48 11.37 6.33 -10.50
N SER A 49 12.54 6.92 -10.23
CA SER A 49 13.20 6.78 -8.93
C SER A 49 12.45 7.53 -7.84
N TRP A 50 11.93 8.72 -8.15
CA TRP A 50 11.26 9.58 -7.20
C TRP A 50 9.85 9.12 -6.88
N THR A 51 9.10 8.60 -7.85
CA THR A 51 7.78 8.03 -7.59
C THR A 51 7.86 6.90 -6.58
N ARG A 52 8.90 6.07 -6.61
CA ARG A 52 9.14 5.04 -5.59
C ARG A 52 9.35 5.62 -4.19
N VAL A 53 10.18 6.67 -4.08
CA VAL A 53 10.48 7.32 -2.78
C VAL A 53 9.25 8.03 -2.23
N LEU A 54 8.54 8.79 -3.06
CA LEU A 54 7.33 9.51 -2.66
C LEU A 54 6.21 8.54 -2.28
N TYR A 55 6.03 7.47 -3.04
CA TYR A 55 5.06 6.43 -2.71
C TYR A 55 5.40 5.76 -1.38
N LYS A 56 6.67 5.41 -1.14
CA LYS A 56 7.11 4.85 0.15
C LYS A 56 6.89 5.84 1.30
N ALA A 57 7.24 7.11 1.12
CA ALA A 57 7.01 8.13 2.15
C ALA A 57 5.51 8.26 2.49
N SER A 58 4.65 8.32 1.47
CA SER A 58 3.19 8.38 1.67
C SER A 58 2.65 7.15 2.40
N LEU A 59 3.20 5.97 2.13
CA LEU A 59 2.81 4.73 2.81
C LEU A 59 3.34 4.66 4.24
N GLU A 60 4.56 5.14 4.46
CA GLU A 60 5.13 5.27 5.80
C GLU A 60 4.27 6.20 6.67
N ASP A 61 3.86 7.34 6.12
CA ASP A 61 2.98 8.31 6.78
C ASP A 61 1.61 7.72 7.13
N GLN A 62 1.01 6.91 6.26
CA GLN A 62 -0.25 6.22 6.59
C GLN A 62 -0.07 5.10 7.63
N SER A 63 1.03 4.35 7.53
CA SER A 63 1.33 3.27 8.48
C SER A 63 1.66 3.79 9.89
N ILE A 64 2.16 5.03 9.95
CA ILE A 64 2.56 5.71 11.17
C ILE A 64 1.43 5.74 12.21
N VAL A 65 0.17 5.92 11.79
CA VAL A 65 -1.00 6.04 12.68
C VAL A 65 -1.23 4.77 13.50
N LEU A 66 -0.86 3.60 12.97
CA LEU A 66 -1.02 2.31 13.63
C LEU A 66 0.31 1.74 14.14
N ARG A 67 1.40 2.52 14.15
CA ARG A 67 2.67 2.04 14.72
C ARG A 67 2.53 1.89 16.23
N GLY A 68 2.80 0.68 16.72
CA GLY A 68 2.59 0.32 18.13
C GLY A 68 1.16 -0.11 18.45
N ALA A 69 0.22 0.00 17.50
CA ALA A 69 -1.14 -0.47 17.73
C ALA A 69 -1.18 -1.97 18.03
N SER A 70 -2.04 -2.36 18.97
CA SER A 70 -2.31 -3.77 19.25
C SER A 70 -3.49 -4.24 18.43
N VAL A 71 -3.33 -5.39 17.77
CA VAL A 71 -4.38 -6.04 16.99
C VAL A 71 -4.70 -7.38 17.62
N VAL A 72 -5.97 -7.60 17.93
CA VAL A 72 -6.48 -8.85 18.48
C VAL A 72 -7.41 -9.47 17.44
N VAL A 73 -7.01 -10.61 16.90
CA VAL A 73 -7.84 -11.39 15.96
C VAL A 73 -8.84 -12.21 16.76
N HIS A 74 -10.13 -12.02 16.51
CA HIS A 74 -11.22 -12.70 17.20
C HIS A 74 -11.65 -13.96 16.46
N SER A 75 -11.84 -13.87 15.15
CA SER A 75 -12.24 -15.01 14.32
C SER A 75 -11.65 -14.92 12.91
N VAL A 76 -11.45 -16.10 12.33
CA VAL A 76 -11.06 -16.29 10.94
C VAL A 76 -11.95 -17.40 10.39
N GLU A 77 -12.89 -17.04 9.54
CA GLU A 77 -13.94 -17.94 9.06
C GLU A 77 -13.97 -17.95 7.54
N THR A 78 -14.22 -19.11 6.93
CA THR A 78 -14.49 -19.17 5.50
C THR A 78 -15.94 -18.74 5.26
N CYS A 79 -16.16 -17.97 4.20
CA CYS A 79 -17.51 -17.52 3.83
C CYS A 79 -17.73 -17.67 2.32
N GLU A 80 -18.97 -17.49 1.89
CA GLU A 80 -19.33 -17.47 0.47
C GLU A 80 -18.91 -16.16 -0.20
N ALA A 81 -18.76 -16.21 -1.52
CA ALA A 81 -18.46 -15.03 -2.32
C ALA A 81 -19.63 -14.01 -2.23
N PRO A 82 -19.34 -12.71 -2.05
CA PRO A 82 -20.35 -11.66 -2.19
C PRO A 82 -21.06 -11.77 -3.53
N GLU A 83 -22.37 -11.53 -3.55
CA GLU A 83 -23.19 -11.59 -4.78
C GLU A 83 -22.60 -10.70 -5.90
N GLU A 84 -22.03 -9.56 -5.53
CA GLU A 84 -21.37 -8.61 -6.44
C GLU A 84 -20.16 -9.20 -7.18
N LEU A 85 -19.52 -10.23 -6.62
CA LEU A 85 -18.32 -10.87 -7.16
C LEU A 85 -18.59 -12.19 -7.89
N GLN A 86 -19.81 -12.74 -7.80
CA GLN A 86 -20.18 -14.01 -8.40
C GLN A 86 -20.18 -13.99 -9.95
N GLY A 87 -20.12 -12.81 -10.58
CA GLY A 87 -20.04 -12.65 -12.04
C GLY A 87 -18.63 -12.44 -12.60
N LEU A 88 -17.60 -12.29 -11.75
CA LEU A 88 -16.23 -12.01 -12.19
C LEU A 88 -15.44 -13.26 -12.59
N GLU A 89 -15.97 -14.45 -12.31
CA GLU A 89 -15.28 -15.73 -12.59
C GLU A 89 -15.21 -16.07 -14.09
N GLU A 90 -16.06 -15.46 -14.93
CA GLU A 90 -16.17 -15.84 -16.35
C GLU A 90 -15.29 -15.01 -17.30
N GLU A 91 -14.75 -13.85 -16.89
CA GLU A 91 -14.16 -12.90 -17.84
C GLU A 91 -12.64 -13.04 -18.08
N ASP A 92 -11.88 -13.72 -17.22
CA ASP A 92 -10.42 -13.80 -17.42
C ASP A 92 -9.72 -14.99 -16.75
N GLU A 93 -9.85 -16.20 -17.33
CA GLU A 93 -9.13 -17.42 -16.90
C GLU A 93 -7.59 -17.25 -16.85
N SER A 94 -7.03 -16.19 -17.44
CA SER A 94 -5.59 -15.92 -17.44
C SER A 94 -5.10 -15.12 -16.23
N ASN A 95 -6.01 -14.58 -15.42
CA ASN A 95 -5.67 -13.77 -14.27
C ASN A 95 -5.29 -14.63 -13.04
N PRO A 96 -4.03 -14.66 -12.60
CA PRO A 96 -3.61 -15.46 -11.44
C PRO A 96 -4.16 -14.93 -10.09
N TYR A 97 -4.90 -13.81 -10.11
CA TYR A 97 -5.49 -13.18 -8.93
C TYR A 97 -6.97 -13.51 -8.73
N ILE A 98 -7.54 -14.49 -9.44
CA ILE A 98 -8.91 -14.95 -9.18
C ILE A 98 -8.97 -15.53 -7.74
N PRO A 99 -9.83 -14.99 -6.87
CA PRO A 99 -10.00 -15.50 -5.52
C PRO A 99 -10.58 -16.91 -5.56
N THR A 100 -9.94 -17.85 -4.88
CA THR A 100 -10.40 -19.26 -4.82
C THR A 100 -11.13 -19.60 -3.52
N ARG A 101 -10.91 -18.81 -2.47
CA ARG A 101 -11.64 -18.90 -1.20
C ARG A 101 -11.83 -17.51 -0.62
N PHE A 102 -12.97 -17.30 0.02
CA PHE A 102 -13.26 -16.06 0.74
C PHE A 102 -13.12 -16.29 2.23
N VAL A 103 -12.36 -15.40 2.89
CA VAL A 103 -12.06 -15.50 4.32
C VAL A 103 -12.48 -14.21 4.99
N ARG A 104 -13.40 -14.33 5.96
CA ARG A 104 -13.79 -13.26 6.85
C ARG A 104 -12.87 -13.25 8.06
N VAL A 105 -12.25 -12.11 8.33
CA VAL A 105 -11.41 -11.87 9.50
C VAL A 105 -12.09 -10.82 10.35
N GLU A 106 -12.39 -11.17 11.59
CA GLU A 106 -12.85 -10.23 12.60
C GLU A 106 -11.72 -9.93 13.58
N MET A 107 -11.41 -8.64 13.77
CA MET A 107 -10.34 -8.22 14.68
C MET A 107 -10.65 -6.88 15.35
N SER A 108 -10.03 -6.64 16.49
CA SER A 108 -10.01 -5.33 17.14
C SER A 108 -8.63 -4.70 17.00
N VAL A 109 -8.63 -3.41 16.66
CA VAL A 109 -7.44 -2.58 16.51
C VAL A 109 -7.47 -1.54 17.62
N HIS A 110 -6.42 -1.47 18.41
CA HIS A 110 -6.24 -0.49 19.48
C HIS A 110 -4.96 0.31 19.21
N PRO A 111 -5.08 1.50 18.61
CA PRO A 111 -3.95 2.41 18.43
C PRO A 111 -3.24 2.70 19.77
N ASP A 112 -1.92 2.78 19.75
CA ASP A 112 -1.14 3.10 20.95
C ASP A 112 -1.18 4.61 21.23
N PRO A 113 -1.83 5.05 22.33
CA PRO A 113 -1.95 6.47 22.65
C PRO A 113 -0.61 7.12 23.03
N GLU A 114 0.42 6.34 23.36
CA GLU A 114 1.75 6.82 23.71
C GLU A 114 2.74 6.80 22.54
N SER A 115 2.34 6.30 21.37
CA SER A 115 3.24 6.26 20.22
C SER A 115 3.75 7.68 19.93
N GLU A 116 5.08 7.87 19.91
CA GLU A 116 5.74 9.19 19.76
C GLU A 116 5.34 9.95 18.49
N ILE A 117 4.65 9.26 17.56
CA ILE A 117 4.14 9.81 16.33
C ILE A 117 2.82 10.58 16.55
N HIS A 118 2.32 10.57 17.78
CA HIS A 118 1.44 11.58 18.34
C HIS A 118 2.15 12.89 18.72
N SER A 119 3.31 13.17 18.11
CA SER A 119 3.80 14.53 17.98
C SER A 119 2.68 15.38 17.37
N ARG A 120 2.23 16.36 18.16
CA ARG A 120 0.99 17.14 18.01
C ARG A 120 0.68 17.61 16.59
N GLU A 121 1.70 17.86 15.77
CA GLU A 121 1.59 18.41 14.42
C GLU A 121 1.05 17.41 13.38
N SER A 122 1.50 16.14 13.42
CA SER A 122 1.04 15.11 12.46
C SER A 122 -0.34 14.53 12.80
N VAL A 123 -0.69 14.54 14.09
CA VAL A 123 -2.04 14.16 14.57
C VAL A 123 -3.05 15.26 14.33
N GLU A 124 -2.65 16.54 14.41
CA GLU A 124 -3.55 17.64 14.04
C GLU A 124 -3.86 17.64 12.53
N GLU A 125 -2.93 17.21 11.66
CA GLU A 125 -3.19 17.12 10.21
C GLU A 125 -3.98 15.87 9.80
N MET A 126 -3.71 14.69 10.36
CA MET A 126 -4.42 13.45 9.99
C MET A 126 -5.51 13.01 10.97
N GLY A 127 -5.66 13.65 12.13
CA GLY A 127 -6.70 13.36 13.12
C GLY A 127 -6.56 12.02 13.85
N GLY A 128 -5.43 11.31 13.70
CA GLY A 128 -5.34 9.91 14.16
C GLY A 128 -6.28 8.96 13.40
N ARG A 129 -6.69 9.37 12.19
CA ARG A 129 -7.58 8.61 11.32
C ARG A 129 -6.81 7.52 10.58
N TRP A 130 -7.40 6.33 10.53
CA TRP A 130 -6.93 5.21 9.73
C TRP A 130 -8.09 4.58 8.96
N PHE A 131 -7.80 3.80 7.94
CA PHE A 131 -8.81 3.32 6.99
C PHE A 131 -8.90 1.80 6.97
N ALA A 132 -10.11 1.24 7.03
CA ALA A 132 -10.28 -0.23 7.03
C ALA A 132 -9.69 -0.90 5.77
N HIS A 133 -9.75 -0.25 4.61
CA HIS A 133 -9.20 -0.76 3.36
C HIS A 133 -7.66 -0.85 3.33
N GLY A 134 -6.97 -0.23 4.29
CA GLY A 134 -5.50 -0.29 4.41
C GLY A 134 -4.99 -1.66 4.86
N PHE A 135 -5.87 -2.53 5.36
CA PHE A 135 -5.54 -3.88 5.77
C PHE A 135 -5.42 -4.83 4.58
N THR A 136 -4.36 -5.64 4.60
CA THR A 136 -4.06 -6.64 3.58
C THR A 136 -3.60 -7.94 4.22
N LEU A 137 -3.77 -9.06 3.52
CA LEU A 137 -3.06 -10.30 3.83
C LEU A 137 -1.85 -10.44 2.92
N ALA A 138 -0.73 -10.87 3.47
CA ALA A 138 0.49 -11.13 2.73
C ALA A 138 1.25 -12.33 3.31
N GLU A 139 2.17 -12.89 2.53
CA GLU A 139 3.08 -13.91 3.06
C GLU A 139 3.88 -13.36 4.26
N PRO A 140 4.06 -14.16 5.33
CA PRO A 140 4.89 -13.76 6.46
C PRO A 140 6.29 -13.41 5.99
N SER A 141 6.78 -12.23 6.38
CA SER A 141 8.11 -11.77 5.97
C SER A 141 9.13 -12.24 6.99
N ALA A 142 10.35 -12.54 6.53
CA ALA A 142 11.44 -12.72 7.48
C ALA A 142 11.71 -11.39 8.20
N GLU A 143 12.05 -11.46 9.48
CA GLU A 143 12.33 -10.29 10.31
C GLU A 143 13.37 -9.38 9.63
N GLY A 144 13.02 -8.10 9.43
CA GLY A 144 13.89 -7.09 8.76
C GLY A 144 13.83 -7.05 7.22
N GLU A 145 13.10 -7.93 6.53
CA GLU A 145 12.95 -7.83 5.07
C GLU A 145 12.09 -6.63 4.63
N LEU A 146 11.13 -6.23 5.47
CA LEU A 146 10.19 -5.13 5.20
C LEU A 146 10.86 -3.74 5.17
N GLU A 147 12.09 -3.61 5.68
CA GLU A 147 12.83 -2.34 5.63
C GLU A 147 13.38 -2.04 4.23
N LYS A 148 13.50 -3.08 3.38
CA LYS A 148 14.03 -2.92 2.02
C LYS A 148 13.00 -2.22 1.12
N PRO A 149 13.38 -1.17 0.38
CA PRO A 149 12.46 -0.39 -0.45
C PRO A 149 11.78 -1.21 -1.56
N ASP A 150 12.38 -2.32 -1.99
CA ASP A 150 11.81 -3.19 -3.03
C ASP A 150 10.97 -4.36 -2.45
N ALA A 151 11.02 -4.62 -1.14
CA ALA A 151 10.27 -5.74 -0.54
C ALA A 151 8.75 -5.54 -0.69
N PHE A 152 8.30 -4.28 -0.61
CA PHE A 152 6.89 -3.91 -0.75
C PHE A 152 6.31 -4.33 -2.11
N ALA A 153 7.07 -4.17 -3.20
CA ALA A 153 6.63 -4.49 -4.56
C ALA A 153 6.66 -5.99 -4.87
N LEU A 154 7.37 -6.78 -4.07
CA LEU A 154 7.55 -8.22 -4.27
C LEU A 154 6.52 -9.06 -3.51
N LEU A 155 5.85 -8.48 -2.51
CA LEU A 155 4.87 -9.17 -1.71
C LEU A 155 3.54 -9.27 -2.48
N LYS A 156 3.10 -10.50 -2.76
CA LYS A 156 1.73 -10.76 -3.18
C LYS A 156 0.80 -10.38 -2.04
N ARG A 157 -0.06 -9.37 -2.28
CA ARG A 157 -1.05 -8.91 -1.30
C ARG A 157 -2.44 -9.26 -1.74
N VAL A 158 -3.23 -9.62 -0.75
CA VAL A 158 -4.66 -9.81 -0.87
C VAL A 158 -5.32 -8.62 -0.17
N PRO A 159 -5.82 -7.62 -0.92
CA PRO A 159 -6.58 -6.52 -0.32
C PRO A 159 -7.91 -7.03 0.24
N ALA A 160 -8.44 -6.36 1.25
CA ALA A 160 -9.80 -6.58 1.68
C ALA A 160 -10.77 -6.12 0.56
N MET A 161 -11.77 -6.95 0.27
CA MET A 161 -12.81 -6.67 -0.73
C MET A 161 -14.02 -6.00 -0.12
N VAL A 162 -14.40 -6.42 1.10
CA VAL A 162 -15.47 -5.81 1.87
C VAL A 162 -14.94 -5.51 3.25
N TYR A 163 -15.31 -4.36 3.78
CA TYR A 163 -14.90 -3.90 5.10
C TYR A 163 -16.10 -3.30 5.83
N GLU A 164 -16.31 -3.76 7.05
CA GLU A 164 -17.22 -3.16 8.02
C GLU A 164 -16.41 -2.78 9.25
N ALA A 165 -16.73 -1.63 9.85
CA ALA A 165 -16.07 -1.17 11.05
C ALA A 165 -17.11 -0.66 12.05
N GLU A 166 -16.91 -1.05 13.30
CA GLU A 166 -17.73 -0.69 14.45
C GLU A 166 -16.78 -0.09 15.50
N ARG A 167 -17.06 1.14 15.91
CA ARG A 167 -16.29 1.83 16.95
C ARG A 167 -16.57 1.16 18.30
N VAL A 168 -15.70 1.39 19.29
CA VAL A 168 -15.85 0.78 20.63
C VAL A 168 -17.15 1.17 21.36
N ASP A 169 -17.74 2.32 21.02
CA ASP A 169 -19.05 2.75 21.50
C ASP A 169 -20.24 2.04 20.82
N GLY A 170 -19.98 1.18 19.83
CA GLY A 170 -20.97 0.43 19.08
C GLY A 170 -21.54 1.18 17.88
N GLU A 171 -21.05 2.39 17.59
CA GLU A 171 -21.46 3.13 16.40
C GLU A 171 -20.72 2.61 15.16
N PRO A 172 -21.40 2.44 14.01
CA PRO A 172 -20.73 2.11 12.76
C PRO A 172 -19.78 3.24 12.36
N ALA A 173 -18.62 2.90 11.81
CA ALA A 173 -17.73 3.91 11.24
C ALA A 173 -18.42 4.57 10.03
N GLU A 174 -18.26 5.89 9.91
CA GLU A 174 -18.83 6.64 8.80
C GLU A 174 -17.89 6.59 7.58
N PRO A 175 -18.42 6.34 6.37
CA PRO A 175 -17.66 6.52 5.14
C PRO A 175 -17.40 8.00 4.88
N ASP A 176 -16.24 8.33 4.29
CA ASP A 176 -15.96 9.66 3.75
C ASP A 176 -16.58 9.86 2.35
N ASP A 177 -16.32 11.03 1.74
CA ASP A 177 -16.82 11.39 0.40
C ASP A 177 -16.35 10.42 -0.71
N ASP A 178 -15.31 9.61 -0.43
CA ASP A 178 -14.71 8.63 -1.34
C ASP A 178 -15.06 7.17 -0.93
N ASP A 179 -16.10 6.96 -0.11
CA ASP A 179 -16.56 5.66 0.40
C ASP A 179 -15.51 4.90 1.25
N ASN A 180 -14.52 5.60 1.80
CA ASN A 180 -13.55 5.00 2.71
C ASN A 180 -14.09 5.03 4.14
N LEU A 181 -14.10 3.88 4.83
CA LEU A 181 -14.41 3.86 6.26
C LEU A 181 -13.27 4.50 7.05
N VAL A 182 -13.50 5.73 7.50
CA VAL A 182 -12.58 6.51 8.33
C VAL A 182 -12.78 6.13 9.78
N ILE A 183 -11.70 5.68 10.43
CA ILE A 183 -11.75 5.20 11.81
C ILE A 183 -10.85 6.05 12.69
N GLU A 184 -11.41 6.55 13.78
CA GLU A 184 -10.69 7.29 14.81
C GLU A 184 -10.67 6.49 16.11
N GLY A 185 -9.46 6.21 16.59
CA GLY A 185 -9.23 5.47 17.83
C GLY A 185 -9.45 3.96 17.69
N PRO A 186 -9.76 3.26 18.79
CA PRO A 186 -9.98 1.83 18.78
C PRO A 186 -11.28 1.44 18.07
N ALA A 187 -11.23 0.35 17.29
CA ALA A 187 -12.40 -0.17 16.59
C ALA A 187 -12.33 -1.68 16.40
N ARG A 188 -13.51 -2.29 16.22
CA ARG A 188 -13.68 -3.66 15.76
C ARG A 188 -13.98 -3.63 14.26
N ILE A 189 -13.20 -4.37 13.50
CA ILE A 189 -13.32 -4.43 12.04
C ILE A 189 -13.61 -5.86 11.59
N ARG A 190 -14.45 -5.98 10.57
CA ARG A 190 -14.77 -7.22 9.87
C ARG A 190 -14.34 -7.03 8.42
N LEU A 191 -13.34 -7.79 8.02
CA LEU A 191 -12.75 -7.71 6.70
C LEU A 191 -13.01 -9.00 5.94
N LEU A 192 -13.33 -8.88 4.66
CA LEU A 192 -13.48 -9.99 3.75
C LEU A 192 -12.33 -10.01 2.75
N PHE A 193 -11.59 -11.11 2.68
CA PHE A 193 -10.48 -11.29 1.75
C PHE A 193 -10.79 -12.37 0.73
N GLY A 194 -10.63 -12.06 -0.55
CA GLY A 194 -10.64 -13.07 -1.63
C GLY A 194 -9.24 -13.62 -1.84
N VAL A 195 -8.94 -14.78 -1.24
CA VAL A 195 -7.60 -15.37 -1.24
C VAL A 195 -7.38 -16.17 -2.54
N PRO A 196 -6.40 -15.79 -3.38
CA PRO A 196 -6.07 -16.55 -4.59
C PRO A 196 -5.39 -17.88 -4.24
N SER A 197 -5.39 -18.80 -5.20
CA SER A 197 -4.69 -20.07 -5.04
C SER A 197 -3.17 -19.89 -4.99
N GLY A 198 -2.48 -20.83 -4.33
CA GLY A 198 -1.02 -20.86 -4.28
C GLY A 198 -0.37 -19.97 -3.21
N LEU A 199 -1.16 -19.27 -2.39
CA LEU A 199 -0.67 -18.66 -1.15
C LEU A 199 -0.57 -19.70 -0.03
N PRO A 200 0.38 -19.54 0.92
CA PRO A 200 0.47 -20.39 2.09
C PRO A 200 -0.76 -20.24 2.99
N ASP A 201 -1.04 -21.27 3.80
CA ASP A 201 -2.13 -21.21 4.79
C ASP A 201 -1.80 -20.27 5.97
N GLU A 202 -0.53 -20.02 6.27
CA GLU A 202 -0.13 -18.99 7.22
C GLU A 202 0.08 -17.67 6.49
N LEU A 203 -0.72 -16.66 6.84
CA LEU A 203 -0.62 -15.30 6.29
C LEU A 203 -0.46 -14.28 7.42
N ALA A 204 0.19 -13.17 7.10
CA ALA A 204 0.31 -12.02 7.98
C ALA A 204 -0.78 -10.99 7.67
N ILE A 205 -1.47 -10.53 8.71
CA ILE A 205 -2.31 -9.33 8.68
C ILE A 205 -1.37 -8.12 8.69
N ARG A 206 -1.49 -7.29 7.66
CA ARG A 206 -0.68 -6.09 7.50
C ARG A 206 -1.52 -4.85 7.30
N TYR A 207 -1.03 -3.73 7.79
CA TYR A 207 -1.49 -2.40 7.40
C TYR A 207 -0.32 -1.69 6.72
N GLN A 208 -0.41 -1.53 5.41
CA GLN A 208 0.70 -1.03 4.59
C GLN A 208 2.01 -1.80 4.82
N LEU A 209 2.98 -1.20 5.52
CA LEU A 209 4.30 -1.75 5.83
C LEU A 209 4.37 -2.46 7.19
N LEU A 210 3.35 -2.33 8.02
CA LEU A 210 3.34 -2.90 9.37
C LEU A 210 2.70 -4.29 9.37
N GLU A 211 3.37 -5.25 10.00
CA GLU A 211 2.84 -6.58 10.32
C GLU A 211 2.33 -6.58 11.76
N PHE A 212 1.07 -6.99 11.96
CA PHE A 212 0.42 -6.98 13.28
C PHE A 212 0.27 -8.36 13.88
N SER A 213 -0.24 -9.30 13.08
CA SER A 213 -0.53 -10.65 13.53
C SER A 213 -0.39 -11.62 12.39
N ARG A 214 -0.18 -12.89 12.73
CA ARG A 214 -0.25 -14.01 11.79
C ARG A 214 -1.54 -14.75 12.02
N ILE A 215 -2.14 -15.22 10.94
CA ILE A 215 -3.35 -16.02 10.95
C ILE A 215 -3.11 -17.29 10.14
N THR A 216 -3.77 -18.36 10.56
CA THR A 216 -3.86 -19.59 9.78
C THR A 216 -5.21 -19.62 9.09
N LEU A 217 -5.19 -19.73 7.77
CA LEU A 217 -6.39 -19.79 6.98
C LEU A 217 -7.11 -21.13 7.21
N PRO A 218 -8.45 -21.11 7.34
CA PRO A 218 -9.23 -22.33 7.40
C PRO A 218 -9.08 -23.14 6.11
N PRO A 219 -9.19 -24.48 6.17
CA PRO A 219 -9.10 -25.32 4.98
C PRO A 219 -10.20 -24.93 3.99
N ALA A 220 -9.86 -24.90 2.69
CA ALA A 220 -10.78 -24.46 1.64
C ALA A 220 -12.10 -25.25 1.63
N ASP A 221 -12.03 -26.54 1.97
CA ASP A 221 -13.18 -27.46 1.97
C ASP A 221 -14.11 -27.30 3.19
N ALA A 222 -13.78 -26.42 4.15
CA ALA A 222 -14.56 -26.25 5.37
C ALA A 222 -16.00 -25.79 5.13
N VAL A 223 -16.25 -25.05 4.03
CA VAL A 223 -17.58 -24.51 3.69
C VAL A 223 -18.53 -25.60 3.18
N GLN A 224 -18.02 -26.64 2.52
CA GLN A 224 -18.87 -27.64 1.86
C GLN A 224 -19.58 -28.62 2.83
N ARG A 225 -19.32 -28.56 4.14
CA ARG A 225 -19.87 -29.53 5.11
C ARG A 225 -21.04 -29.00 5.96
N LEU A 226 -21.52 -27.79 5.69
CA LEU A 226 -22.61 -27.16 6.45
C LEU A 226 -23.95 -27.09 5.69
N THR A 227 -24.04 -27.72 4.52
CA THR A 227 -25.29 -27.94 3.77
C THR A 227 -25.82 -29.36 3.95
#